data_AF-A0A2D5Y352-F1
#
_entry.id   AF-A0A2D5Y352-F1
#
_cell.length_a   1.000
_cell.length_b   1.000
_cell.length_c   1.000
_cell.angle_alpha   90.00
_cell.angle_beta   90.00
_cell.angle_gamma   90.00
#
_symmetry.space_group_name_H-M   'P 1'
#
loop_
_entity.id
_entity.type
_entity.pdbx_description
1 polymer ?
#
loop_
_entity_poly.entity_id
_entity_poly.type
_entity_poly.pdbx_seq_one_letter_code
_entity_poly.pdbx_strand_id
1 'polypeptide(L)'
;MLMLYRRVVFGPQHNEDATKMKDLNQHEYITLVPLVLLVIGLGIFPGYITNAIAPSVEKLVTRYEQAIASAPDTRNADTTTQNAETGAQQ
;
A
#
# COMPACT_ATOMS: atom_id res chain seq x y z
N MET A 1 -3.48 15.94 11.00
CA MET A 1 -4.53 15.08 11.60
C MET A 1 -4.58 15.09 13.13
N LEU A 2 -3.45 15.25 13.85
CA LEU A 2 -3.45 15.30 15.32
C LEU A 2 -4.24 16.48 15.93
N MET A 3 -4.18 17.67 15.32
CA MET A 3 -4.97 18.83 15.78
C MET A 3 -6.49 18.61 15.70
N LEU A 4 -6.95 17.76 14.77
CA LEU A 4 -8.37 17.44 14.63
C LEU A 4 -8.81 16.49 15.75
N TYR A 5 -8.06 15.41 15.99
CA TYR A 5 -8.31 14.50 17.13
C TYR A 5 -8.33 15.26 18.47
N ARG A 6 -7.34 16.13 18.70
CA ARG A 6 -7.27 16.94 19.92
C ARG A 6 -8.46 17.88 20.09
N ARG A 7 -8.94 18.51 19.01
CA ARG A 7 -10.09 19.44 19.07
C ARG A 7 -11.42 18.71 19.17
N VAL A 8 -11.56 17.52 18.61
CA VAL A 8 -12.82 16.75 18.60
C VAL A 8 -12.99 15.95 19.89
N VAL A 9 -11.94 15.28 20.38
CA VAL A 9 -12.02 14.43 21.58
C VAL A 9 -11.75 15.21 22.88
N PHE A 10 -10.88 16.21 22.85
CA PHE A 10 -10.50 17.00 24.03
C PHE A 10 -10.90 18.48 23.92
N GLY A 11 -11.85 18.80 23.04
CA GLY A 11 -12.37 20.16 22.89
C GLY A 11 -13.37 20.54 23.99
N PRO A 12 -13.62 21.85 24.19
CA PRO A 12 -14.67 22.30 25.11
C PRO A 12 -16.05 21.89 24.59
N GLN A 13 -16.85 21.26 25.46
CA GLN A 13 -18.17 20.75 25.12
C GLN A 13 -19.24 21.82 25.31
N HIS A 14 -19.90 22.25 24.22
CA HIS A 14 -20.88 23.35 24.25
C HIS A 14 -22.33 22.91 24.37
N ASN A 15 -22.65 21.64 24.14
CA ASN A 15 -24.03 21.13 24.13
C ASN A 15 -24.28 20.23 25.34
N GLU A 16 -25.20 20.64 26.22
CA GLU A 16 -25.56 19.88 27.44
C GLU A 16 -26.28 18.55 27.15
N ASP A 17 -27.00 18.47 26.03
CA ASP A 17 -27.69 17.24 25.62
C ASP A 17 -26.73 16.13 25.20
N ALA A 18 -25.59 16.49 24.60
CA ALA A 18 -24.56 15.53 24.22
C ALA A 18 -23.87 14.90 25.43
N THR A 19 -23.89 15.56 26.60
CA THR A 19 -23.30 15.04 27.84
C THR A 19 -24.15 13.94 28.49
N LYS A 20 -25.47 13.95 28.25
CA LYS A 20 -26.40 12.96 28.82
C LYS A 20 -26.47 11.68 28.00
N MET A 21 -25.99 11.71 26.76
CA MET A 21 -25.96 10.55 25.88
C MET A 21 -24.76 9.67 26.24
N LYS A 22 -25.03 8.38 26.39
CA LYS A 22 -23.98 7.37 26.58
C LYS A 22 -23.27 7.19 25.23
N ASP A 23 -21.98 7.52 25.19
CA ASP A 23 -21.16 7.52 23.95
C ASP A 23 -21.11 6.13 23.31
N LEU A 24 -20.84 5.08 24.10
CA LEU A 24 -20.72 3.71 23.61
C LEU A 24 -21.77 2.77 24.16
N ASN A 25 -22.46 2.10 23.26
CA ASN A 25 -23.41 1.04 23.56
C ASN A 25 -22.76 -0.35 23.52
N GLN A 26 -23.37 -1.36 24.15
CA GLN A 26 -22.78 -2.71 24.25
C GLN A 26 -22.53 -3.36 22.89
N HIS A 27 -23.42 -3.11 21.93
CA HIS A 27 -23.28 -3.61 20.56
C HIS A 27 -22.10 -2.99 19.82
N GLU A 28 -21.81 -1.71 20.06
CA GLU A 28 -20.67 -1.02 19.44
C GLU A 28 -19.36 -1.58 19.98
N TYR A 29 -19.31 -1.89 21.27
CA TYR A 29 -18.14 -2.54 21.88
C TYR A 29 -17.89 -3.93 21.27
N ILE A 30 -18.95 -4.71 21.01
CA ILE A 30 -18.85 -6.04 20.39
C ILE A 30 -18.26 -5.96 18.98
N THR A 31 -18.49 -4.89 18.23
CA THR A 31 -17.89 -4.72 16.88
C THR A 31 -16.52 -4.04 16.93
N LEU A 32 -16.30 -3.08 17.83
CA LEU A 32 -15.04 -2.34 17.92
C LEU A 32 -13.90 -3.13 18.56
N VAL A 33 -14.18 -3.88 19.63
CA VAL A 33 -13.16 -4.70 20.31
C VAL A 33 -12.46 -5.69 19.39
N PRO A 34 -13.17 -6.54 18.60
CA PRO A 34 -12.49 -7.49 17.73
C PRO A 34 -11.69 -6.79 16.63
N LEU A 35 -12.14 -5.62 16.17
CA LEU A 35 -11.39 -4.81 15.20
C LEU A 35 -10.08 -4.30 15.80
N VAL A 36 -10.12 -3.75 17.01
CA VAL A 36 -8.91 -3.29 17.72
C VAL A 36 -7.96 -4.46 18.00
N LEU A 37 -8.48 -5.61 18.40
CA LEU A 37 -7.68 -6.82 18.61
C LEU A 37 -6.99 -7.28 17.32
N LEU A 38 -7.68 -7.24 16.18
CA LEU A 38 -7.08 -7.54 14.87
C LEU A 38 -5.97 -6.55 14.51
N VAL A 39 -6.17 -5.25 14.75
CA VAL A 39 -5.15 -4.22 14.47
C VAL A 39 -3.93 -4.41 15.35
N ILE A 40 -4.12 -4.66 16.66
CA ILE A 40 -3.01 -4.92 17.59
C ILE A 40 -2.29 -6.22 17.21
N GLY A 41 -3.04 -7.28 16.89
CA GLY A 41 -2.47 -8.55 16.45
C GLY A 41 -1.63 -8.42 15.18
N LEU A 42 -2.13 -7.69 14.19
CA LEU A 42 -1.39 -7.37 12.96
C LEU A 42 -0.15 -6.51 13.23
N GLY A 43 -0.24 -5.58 14.20
CA GLY A 43 0.88 -4.72 14.59
C GLY A 43 2.01 -5.45 15.31
N ILE A 44 1.66 -6.40 16.19
CA ILE A 44 2.67 -7.20 16.93
C ILE A 44 3.25 -8.30 16.03
N PHE A 45 2.41 -8.98 15.24
CA PHE A 45 2.84 -10.06 14.35
C PHE A 45 2.31 -9.85 12.92
N PRO A 46 3.04 -9.07 12.09
CA PRO A 46 2.65 -8.84 10.70
C PRO A 46 2.78 -10.11 9.83
N GLY A 47 3.51 -11.12 10.31
CA GLY A 47 3.73 -12.40 9.62
C GLY A 47 2.45 -13.17 9.31
N TYR A 48 1.38 -13.00 10.10
CA TYR A 48 0.11 -13.72 9.86
C TYR A 48 -0.50 -13.41 8.50
N ILE A 49 -0.43 -12.14 8.09
CA ILE A 49 -0.99 -11.68 6.81
C ILE A 49 0.11 -11.68 5.74
N THR A 50 1.31 -11.21 6.08
CA THR A 50 2.40 -11.03 5.11
C THR A 50 2.84 -12.35 4.48
N ASN A 51 2.88 -13.44 5.24
CA ASN A 51 3.24 -14.76 4.70
C ASN A 51 2.19 -15.33 3.75
N ALA A 52 0.90 -14.97 3.94
CA ALA A 52 -0.17 -15.41 3.05
C ALA A 52 -0.09 -14.71 1.67
N ILE A 53 0.36 -13.45 1.63
CA ILE A 53 0.48 -12.68 0.39
C ILE A 53 1.84 -12.83 -0.30
N ALA A 54 2.88 -13.22 0.44
CA ALA A 54 4.26 -13.39 -0.07
C ALA A 54 4.38 -14.18 -1.39
N PRO A 55 3.78 -15.39 -1.56
CA PRO A 55 3.96 -16.16 -2.79
C PRO A 55 3.30 -15.51 -4.02
N SER A 56 2.25 -14.73 -3.82
CA SER A 56 1.61 -13.97 -4.89
C SER A 56 2.51 -12.83 -5.33
N VAL A 57 3.10 -12.09 -4.40
CA VAL A 57 4.04 -11.01 -4.69
C VAL A 57 5.29 -11.53 -5.40
N GLU A 58 5.86 -12.65 -4.94
CA GLU A 58 7.04 -13.26 -5.56
C GLU A 58 6.80 -13.67 -7.03
N LYS A 59 5.63 -14.26 -7.31
CA LYS A 59 5.23 -14.59 -8.69
C LYS A 59 5.09 -13.33 -9.55
N LEU A 60 4.56 -12.25 -9.00
CA LEU A 60 4.43 -10.97 -9.70
C LEU A 60 5.81 -10.39 -10.03
N VAL A 61 6.73 -10.36 -9.06
CA VAL A 61 8.10 -9.87 -9.24
C VAL A 61 8.85 -10.74 -10.27
N THR A 62 8.79 -12.05 -10.15
CA THR A 62 9.46 -12.97 -11.08
C THR A 62 9.00 -12.78 -12.52
N ARG A 63 7.68 -12.63 -12.74
CA ARG A 63 7.13 -12.37 -14.07
C ARG A 63 7.60 -11.02 -14.63
N TYR A 64 7.69 -10.00 -13.77
CA TYR A 64 8.17 -8.68 -14.15
C TYR A 64 9.64 -8.71 -14.58
N GLU A 65 10.51 -9.36 -13.80
CA GLU A 65 11.93 -9.54 -14.13
C GLU A 65 12.12 -10.31 -15.44
N GLN A 66 11.34 -11.37 -15.66
CA GLN A 66 11.37 -12.14 -16.91
C GLN A 66 10.96 -11.29 -18.13
N ALA A 67 9.95 -10.43 -17.98
CA ALA A 67 9.50 -9.54 -19.05
C ALA A 67 10.56 -8.48 -19.40
N ILE A 68 11.28 -7.96 -18.40
CA ILE A 68 12.40 -7.04 -18.63
C ILE A 68 13.57 -7.75 -19.30
N ALA A 69 13.96 -8.93 -18.81
CA ALA A 69 15.07 -9.70 -19.38
C ALA A 69 14.80 -10.16 -20.81
N SER A 70 13.53 -10.40 -21.15
CA SER A 70 13.08 -10.78 -22.49
C SER A 70 12.81 -9.57 -23.39
N ALA A 71 12.89 -8.34 -22.86
CA ALA A 71 12.71 -7.15 -23.66
C ALA A 71 13.90 -7.04 -24.63
N PRO A 72 13.68 -7.14 -25.95
CA PRO A 72 14.76 -7.04 -26.92
C PRO A 72 15.38 -5.65 -26.79
N ASP A 73 16.69 -5.60 -26.54
CA ASP A 73 17.47 -4.36 -26.52
C ASP A 73 17.44 -3.74 -27.92
N THR A 74 16.41 -2.93 -28.16
CA THR A 74 16.15 -2.30 -29.46
C THR A 74 17.16 -1.19 -29.75
N ARG A 75 18.10 -0.91 -28.83
CA ARG A 75 19.14 0.12 -28.99
C ARG A 75 20.23 -0.27 -29.99
N ASN A 76 20.45 -1.56 -30.26
CA ASN A 76 21.53 -2.03 -31.16
C ASN A 76 21.06 -2.24 -32.61
N ALA A 77 19.76 -2.11 -32.89
CA ALA A 77 19.22 -2.25 -34.24
C ALA A 77 19.49 -1.02 -35.13
N ASP A 78 19.62 0.17 -34.54
CA ASP A 78 19.79 1.42 -35.30
C ASP A 78 21.24 1.70 -35.74
N THR A 79 22.26 1.13 -35.10
CA THR A 79 23.67 1.41 -35.44
C THR A 79 24.18 0.69 -36.68
N THR A 80 23.52 -0.40 -37.11
CA THR A 80 23.97 -1.17 -38.29
C THR A 80 23.56 -0.48 -39.60
N THR A 81 22.46 0.26 -39.62
CA THR A 81 22.01 1.00 -40.81
C THR A 81 22.85 2.25 -41.07
N GLN A 82 23.34 2.95 -40.03
CA GLN A 82 24.18 4.15 -40.20
C GLN A 82 25.58 3.88 -40.77
N ASN A 83 26.17 2.72 -40.48
CA ASN A 83 27.51 2.36 -40.97
C ASN A 83 27.50 1.86 -42.43
N ALA A 84 26.35 1.42 -42.94
CA ALA A 84 26.18 1.00 -44.34
C ALA A 84 26.09 2.19 -45.30
N GLU A 85 25.63 3.36 -44.83
CA GLU A 85 25.51 4.57 -45.65
C GLU A 85 26.83 5.36 -45.76
N THR A 86 27.78 5.15 -44.84
CA THR A 86 29.08 5.85 -44.83
C THR A 86 30.17 5.15 -45.67
N GLY A 87 30.00 3.87 -45.99
CA GLY A 87 30.97 3.09 -46.80
C GLY A 87 30.81 3.20 -48.32
N ALA A 88 29.79 3.90 -48.82
CA ALA A 88 29.56 4.08 -50.26
C ALA A 88 30.10 5.41 -50.82
N GLN A 89 30.84 6.19 -50.01
CA GLN A 89 31.38 7.51 -50.40
C GLN A 89 32.91 7.68 -50.24
N GLN A 90 33.68 6.59 -50.13
CA GLN A 90 35.16 6.65 -50.23
C GLN A 90 35.69 5.63 -51.21
#